data_AF-A0A529HF48-F1
#
_entry.id   AF-A0A529HF48-F1
#
_cell.length_a   1.000
_cell.length_b   1.000
_cell.length_c   1.000
_cell.angle_alpha   90.00
_cell.angle_beta   90.00
_cell.angle_gamma   90.00
#
_symmetry.space_group_name_H-M   'P 1'
#
loop_
_entity.id
_entity.type
_entity.pdbx_description
1 polymer ?
#
loop_
_entity_poly.entity_id
_entity_poly.type
_entity_poly.pdbx_seq_one_letter_code
_entity_poly.pdbx_strand_id
1 'polypeptide(L)' 'ALKGDRERCLEAGMDDYLPKPISPRALLEKLERWLGTCAQVQRNAG' A
#
# COMPACT_ATOMS: atom_id res chain seq x y z
N ALA A 1 -11.32 11.83 -3.50
CA ALA A 1 -9.99 12.45 -3.32
C ALA A 1 -9.91 13.73 -4.14
N LEU A 2 -9.17 14.73 -3.67
CA LEU A 2 -8.90 15.95 -4.42
C LEU A 2 -7.77 15.69 -5.42
N LYS A 3 -7.76 16.45 -6.52
CA LYS A 3 -6.68 16.41 -7.50
C LYS A 3 -5.37 16.75 -6.79
N GLY A 4 -4.38 15.86 -6.87
CA GLY A 4 -3.05 16.04 -6.26
C GLY A 4 -2.83 15.38 -4.90
N ASP A 5 -3.86 14.79 -4.27
CA ASP A 5 -3.67 14.06 -2.99
C ASP A 5 -2.67 12.91 -3.15
N ARG A 6 -2.72 12.22 -4.30
CA ARG A 6 -1.78 11.14 -4.62
C ARG A 6 -0.34 11.64 -4.71
N GLU A 7 -0.12 12.73 -5.44
CA GLU A 7 1.22 13.30 -5.64
C GLU A 7 1.81 13.75 -4.31
N ARG A 8 1.04 14.50 -3.50
CA ARG A 8 1.47 14.97 -2.18
C ARG A 8 1.81 13.83 -1.21
N CYS A 9 1.03 12.74 -1.22
CA CYS A 9 1.34 11.57 -0.39
C CYS A 9 2.65 10.91 -0.81
N LEU A 10 2.87 10.74 -2.12
CA LEU A 10 4.10 10.11 -2.61
C LEU A 10 5.32 11.02 -2.41
N GLU A 11 5.20 12.33 -2.60
CA GLU A 11 6.25 13.31 -2.32
C GLU A 11 6.63 13.37 -0.84
N ALA A 12 5.68 13.11 0.06
CA ALA A 12 5.95 13.02 1.50
C ALA A 12 6.72 11.75 1.90
N GLY A 13 7.08 10.89 0.94
CA GLY A 13 7.81 9.65 1.18
C GLY A 13 6.93 8.47 1.56
N MET A 14 5.63 8.52 1.24
CA MET A 14 4.75 7.36 1.43
C MET A 14 4.98 6.32 0.34
N ASP A 15 4.99 5.05 0.73
CA ASP A 15 5.23 3.93 -0.18
C ASP A 15 4.05 3.65 -1.13
N ASP A 16 2.83 4.03 -0.75
CA ASP A 16 1.64 3.82 -1.55
C ASP A 16 0.52 4.82 -1.23
N TYR A 17 -0.51 4.86 -2.07
CA TYR A 17 -1.66 5.73 -1.93
C TYR A 17 -2.97 4.98 -2.20
N LEU A 18 -3.96 5.17 -1.31
CA LEU A 18 -5.31 4.61 -1.45
C LEU A 18 -6.35 5.74 -1.33
N PRO A 19 -7.03 6.14 -2.42
CA PRO A 19 -7.97 7.25 -2.40
C PRO A 19 -9.21 6.94 -1.54
N LYS A 20 -9.75 7.98 -0.91
CA LYS A 20 -11.04 7.94 -0.22
C LYS A 20 -12.22 8.17 -1.20
N PRO A 21 -13.39 7.52 -0.96
CA PRO A 21 -13.64 6.51 0.08
C PRO A 21 -12.88 5.20 -0.21
N ILE A 22 -12.44 4.52 0.86
CA ILE A 22 -11.64 3.30 0.70
C ILE A 22 -12.51 2.19 0.11
N SER A 23 -12.07 1.63 -1.02
CA SER A 23 -12.61 0.38 -1.54
C SER A 23 -12.01 -0.80 -0.78
N PRO A 24 -12.83 -1.70 -0.18
CA PRO A 24 -12.33 -2.89 0.51
C PRO A 24 -11.46 -3.78 -0.39
N ARG A 25 -11.83 -3.93 -1.66
CA ARG A 25 -11.05 -4.71 -2.64
C ARG A 25 -9.67 -4.10 -2.88
N ALA A 26 -9.63 -2.80 -3.12
CA ALA A 26 -8.36 -2.11 -3.36
C ALA A 26 -7.47 -2.13 -2.11
N LEU A 27 -8.05 -2.09 -0.91
CA LEU A 27 -7.30 -2.28 0.33
C LEU A 27 -6.68 -3.67 0.41
N LEU A 28 -7.46 -4.73 0.13
CA LEU A 28 -6.97 -6.11 0.17
C LEU A 28 -5.83 -6.33 -0.84
N GLU A 29 -5.96 -5.86 -2.08
CA GLU A 29 -4.90 -5.96 -3.10
C GLU A 29 -3.58 -5.30 -2.65
N LYS A 30 -3.68 -4.17 -1.92
CA LYS A 30 -2.52 -3.49 -1.35
C LYS A 30 -1.93 -4.26 -0.18
N LEU A 31 -2.76 -4.76 0.73
CA LEU A 31 -2.32 -5.59 1.84
C LEU A 31 -1.60 -6.85 1.36
N GLU A 32 -2.13 -7.55 0.36
CA GLU A 32 -1.48 -8.71 -0.26
C GLU A 32 -0.12 -8.37 -0.87
N ARG A 33 -0.02 -7.23 -1.56
CA ARG A 33 1.24 -6.73 -2.11
C ARG A 33 2.29 -6.45 -1.04
N TRP A 34 1.90 -5.81 0.06
CA TRP A 34 2.84 -5.31 1.08
C TRP A 34 3.18 -6.33 2.16
N LEU A 35 2.20 -7.14 2.57
CA LEU A 35 2.42 -8.21 3.55
C LEU A 35 3.05 -9.46 2.91
N GLY A 36 2.99 -9.55 1.56
CA GLY A 36 3.21 -10.80 0.85
C GLY A 36 2.08 -11.78 1.16
N THR A 37 1.71 -12.62 0.19
CA THR A 37 1.06 -13.88 0.57
C THR A 37 2.03 -14.60 1.52
N CYS A 38 1.50 -15.18 2.60
CA CYS A 38 2.24 -15.77 3.73
C CYS A 38 3.12 -16.98 3.34
N ALA A 39 4.05 -16.78 2.41
CA ALA A 39 4.97 -17.75 1.82
C ALA A 39 6.41 -17.22 1.78
N GLN A 40 6.67 -15.97 2.21
CA GLN A 40 8.01 -15.38 2.21
C GLN A 40 8.51 -14.88 3.58
N VAL A 41 7.89 -15.32 4.69
CA VAL A 41 8.41 -15.11 6.07
C VAL A 41 9.61 -16.03 6.38
N GLN A 42 10.49 -16.24 5.39
CA GLN A 42 11.76 -16.96 5.54
C GLN A 42 12.80 -16.34 4.62
N ARG A 43 13.23 -15.09 4.86
CA ARG A 43 14.51 -14.47 4.42
C ARG A 43 14.53 -13.05 5.03
N ASN A 44 14.95 -12.80 6.26
CA ASN A 44 16.33 -12.83 6.70
C ASN A 44 16.35 -12.93 8.23
N ALA A 45 16.65 -14.12 8.74
CA ALA A 45 17.32 -14.25 10.02
C ALA A 45 18.81 -14.38 9.70
N GLY A 46 19.64 -13.48 10.24
CA GLY A 46 21.10 -13.49 10.08
C GLY A 46 21.62 -12.33 9.26
#